data_AF-A0A3M1VRM3-F1
#
_entry.id   AF-A0A3M1VRM3-F1
#
_cell.length_a   1.000
_cell.length_b   1.000
_cell.length_c   1.000
_cell.angle_alpha   90.00
_cell.angle_beta   90.00
_cell.angle_gamma   90.00
#
_symmetry.space_group_name_H-M   'P 1'
#
loop_
_entity.id
_entity.type
_entity.pdbx_description
1 polymer ?
#
loop_
_entity_poly.entity_id
_entity_poly.type
_entity_poly.pdbx_seq_one_letter_code
_entity_poly.pdbx_strand_id
1 'polypeptide(L)'
;MSEPLHPVLIFYFSALLISLFSSRKIVQLLVIIIPLFGLLNLYSLPDGSYHQFTLHGFHFLALNIDPLSRIFAYIFHIAVCITLIYTTAFDDTSKLAFGFFYAGSALGVVFAGDFLTFYIFWELLTLSAVAILLKRKTDRAARAGIHYLLTHVVGGLALLSGVILHYLDYGSLQMIRLSLSGTAEWLIFMGLGVMCAFPLLHCWLTDSYPEASISGTVFLSIFTTKSAVYSLARIFPGQSELIWIGAVMTIFPIFYAVIENDLRRVLSYSLINQVGFMVIGIGLGTYLSINGAVAHVFTHILYKSLLFMSIGAVMFRTGTARATGLGGLARSMPFTTACCIIGAASISAVPFFSGFASKSLVVSAAADGHHLALWLVLLFASAGVFHHAGIKVPFFAFFSHDSGLRVKEAPLPMLAAMGIAAFLCVIIGVFPEYTLYPLLPYPVSYNPYTAAHIVSQFELLSFAALAFTLLLLSGIYPAEMRATNLDFDWFYRKAASWLIVAAGVIVAATSKLLELAGKMLVSVYHRLRTLPDYLVYTTGLKSTVRPIGESLALALLFMTALIFIM
;
A
#
# COMPACT_ATOMS: atom_id res chain seq x y z
N MET A 1 -29.59 0.24 24.88
CA MET A 1 -29.37 0.56 23.46
C MET A 1 -28.68 -0.64 22.85
N SER A 2 -29.15 -1.15 21.70
CA SER A 2 -28.48 -2.26 21.00
C SER A 2 -27.07 -1.84 20.60
N GLU A 3 -26.07 -2.71 20.76
CA GLU A 3 -24.72 -2.42 20.28
C GLU A 3 -24.73 -2.14 18.77
N PRO A 4 -23.99 -1.13 18.30
CA PRO A 4 -23.98 -0.76 16.89
C PRO A 4 -23.44 -1.89 16.01
N LEU A 5 -24.04 -2.13 14.85
CA LEU A 5 -23.49 -3.10 13.89
C LEU A 5 -22.13 -2.61 13.37
N HIS A 6 -21.09 -3.42 13.55
CA HIS A 6 -19.74 -3.10 13.09
C HIS A 6 -19.66 -3.14 11.54
N PRO A 7 -19.20 -2.06 10.87
CA PRO A 7 -19.19 -1.98 9.40
C PRO A 7 -18.39 -3.10 8.71
N VAL A 8 -17.26 -3.51 9.30
CA VAL A 8 -16.41 -4.62 8.81
C VAL A 8 -17.20 -5.92 8.61
N LEU A 9 -18.12 -6.23 9.52
CA LEU A 9 -18.93 -7.45 9.43
C LEU A 9 -19.77 -7.44 8.15
N ILE A 10 -20.32 -6.29 7.76
CA ILE A 10 -21.10 -6.14 6.52
C ILE A 10 -20.22 -6.57 5.33
N PHE A 11 -18.97 -6.12 5.26
CA PHE A 11 -18.05 -6.46 4.17
C PHE A 11 -17.62 -7.93 4.18
N TYR A 12 -17.32 -8.49 5.35
CA TYR A 12 -16.90 -9.89 5.46
C TYR A 12 -18.04 -10.87 5.17
N PHE A 13 -19.24 -10.63 5.72
CA PHE A 13 -20.42 -11.42 5.36
C PHE A 13 -20.73 -11.32 3.87
N SER A 14 -20.52 -10.15 3.27
CA SER A 14 -20.72 -9.93 1.84
C SER A 14 -19.72 -10.68 0.97
N ALA A 15 -18.45 -10.73 1.37
CA ALA A 15 -17.43 -11.54 0.70
C ALA A 15 -17.83 -13.02 0.68
N LEU A 16 -18.30 -13.55 1.81
CA LEU A 16 -18.81 -14.92 1.91
C LEU A 16 -20.06 -15.12 1.06
N LEU A 17 -21.04 -14.23 1.17
CA LEU A 17 -22.29 -14.28 0.43
C LEU A 17 -22.04 -14.34 -1.10
N ILE A 18 -21.17 -13.47 -1.61
CA ILE A 18 -20.82 -13.42 -3.04
C ILE A 18 -20.09 -14.68 -3.49
N SER A 19 -19.30 -15.32 -2.61
CA SER A 19 -18.64 -16.58 -2.92
C SER A 19 -19.61 -17.77 -3.03
N LEU A 20 -20.78 -17.69 -2.39
CA LEU A 20 -21.80 -18.74 -2.39
C LEU A 20 -22.74 -18.67 -3.60
N PHE A 21 -22.93 -17.48 -4.19
CA PHE A 21 -23.85 -17.31 -5.33
C PHE A 21 -23.15 -17.48 -6.67
N SER A 22 -23.64 -18.43 -7.49
CA SER A 22 -23.20 -18.60 -8.87
C SER A 22 -23.95 -17.70 -9.87
N SER A 23 -25.10 -17.13 -9.47
CA SER A 23 -25.93 -16.31 -10.37
C SER A 23 -25.37 -14.89 -10.54
N ARG A 24 -24.95 -14.56 -11.76
CA ARG A 24 -24.40 -13.24 -12.12
C ARG A 24 -25.34 -12.08 -11.79
N LYS A 25 -26.65 -12.23 -12.01
CA LYS A 25 -27.63 -11.17 -11.73
C LYS A 25 -27.72 -10.86 -10.23
N ILE A 26 -27.71 -11.90 -9.39
CA ILE A 26 -27.75 -11.75 -7.94
C ILE A 26 -26.47 -11.05 -7.47
N VAL A 27 -25.30 -11.49 -7.95
CA VAL A 27 -24.02 -10.87 -7.60
C VAL A 27 -23.97 -9.39 -8.01
N GLN A 28 -24.47 -9.02 -9.19
CA GLN A 28 -24.53 -7.63 -9.64
C GLN A 28 -25.44 -6.75 -8.77
N LEU A 29 -26.59 -7.26 -8.33
CA LEU A 29 -27.47 -6.55 -7.40
C LEU A 29 -26.80 -6.37 -6.03
N LEU A 30 -26.20 -7.44 -5.50
CA LEU A 30 -25.50 -7.43 -4.21
C LEU A 30 -24.34 -6.43 -4.20
N VAL A 31 -23.57 -6.36 -5.28
CA VAL A 31 -22.46 -5.41 -5.45
C VAL A 31 -22.90 -3.96 -5.27
N ILE A 32 -24.13 -3.61 -5.64
CA ILE A 32 -24.66 -2.25 -5.48
C ILE A 32 -25.28 -2.07 -4.09
N ILE A 33 -26.11 -3.02 -3.66
CA ILE A 33 -26.88 -2.91 -2.42
C ILE A 33 -25.97 -2.90 -1.18
N ILE A 34 -24.93 -3.73 -1.16
CA ILE A 34 -24.10 -3.93 0.04
C ILE A 34 -23.31 -2.68 0.42
N PRO A 35 -22.54 -2.03 -0.49
CA PRO A 35 -21.83 -0.80 -0.14
C PRO A 35 -22.78 0.33 0.26
N LEU A 36 -23.96 0.42 -0.36
CA LEU A 36 -25.00 1.41 0.01
C LEU A 36 -25.54 1.14 1.41
N PHE A 37 -25.82 -0.13 1.75
CA PHE A 37 -26.20 -0.52 3.10
C PHE A 37 -25.09 -0.21 4.11
N GLY A 38 -23.82 -0.48 3.77
CA GLY A 38 -22.66 -0.11 4.58
C GLY A 38 -22.56 1.41 4.82
N LEU A 39 -22.78 2.22 3.79
CA LEU A 39 -22.81 3.69 3.92
C LEU A 39 -23.94 4.17 4.83
N LEU A 40 -25.14 3.61 4.70
CA LEU A 40 -26.29 3.94 5.55
C LEU A 40 -26.05 3.52 7.01
N ASN A 41 -25.45 2.35 7.21
CA ASN A 41 -25.00 1.93 8.53
C ASN A 41 -24.00 2.94 9.10
N LEU A 42 -22.91 3.25 8.38
CA LEU A 42 -21.89 4.21 8.81
C LEU A 42 -22.46 5.60 9.14
N TYR A 43 -23.38 6.11 8.31
CA TYR A 43 -24.04 7.40 8.53
C TYR A 43 -24.84 7.42 9.84
N SER A 44 -25.44 6.28 10.21
CA SER A 44 -26.27 6.15 11.41
C SER A 44 -25.47 5.91 12.69
N LEU A 45 -24.17 5.60 12.59
CA LEU A 45 -23.32 5.34 13.75
C LEU A 45 -22.89 6.66 14.40
N PRO A 46 -23.11 6.86 15.72
CA PRO A 46 -22.56 8.01 16.43
C PRO A 46 -21.06 7.84 16.69
N ASP A 47 -20.34 8.96 16.84
CA ASP A 47 -18.96 8.93 17.32
C ASP A 47 -18.90 8.32 18.73
N GLY A 48 -17.88 7.53 19.01
CA GLY A 48 -17.72 6.82 20.27
C GLY A 48 -16.93 5.52 20.14
N SER A 49 -16.76 4.85 21.29
CA SER A 49 -16.02 3.60 21.44
C SER A 49 -16.99 2.48 21.83
N TYR A 50 -17.10 1.46 20.99
CA TYR A 50 -18.08 0.37 21.09
C TYR A 50 -17.38 -0.99 20.98
N HIS A 51 -18.10 -2.08 21.29
CA HIS A 51 -17.56 -3.45 21.24
C HIS A 51 -16.29 -3.62 22.09
N GLN A 52 -16.39 -3.20 23.35
CA GLN A 52 -15.30 -3.33 24.32
C GLN A 52 -15.42 -4.67 25.03
N PHE A 53 -14.37 -5.47 25.01
CA PHE A 53 -14.33 -6.74 25.73
C PHE A 53 -12.93 -7.02 26.28
N THR A 54 -12.85 -7.86 27.31
CA THR A 54 -11.58 -8.25 27.91
C THR A 54 -11.36 -9.74 27.70
N LEU A 55 -10.20 -10.12 27.17
CA LEU A 55 -9.84 -11.51 26.91
C LEU A 55 -8.44 -11.77 27.47
N HIS A 56 -8.31 -12.74 28.38
CA HIS A 56 -7.04 -13.09 29.04
C HIS A 56 -6.29 -11.89 29.66
N GLY A 57 -7.02 -10.92 30.21
CA GLY A 57 -6.45 -9.70 30.81
C GLY A 57 -6.12 -8.58 29.82
N PHE A 58 -6.29 -8.80 28.51
CA PHE A 58 -6.15 -7.75 27.50
C PHE A 58 -7.48 -7.08 27.20
N HIS A 59 -7.50 -5.74 27.20
CA HIS A 59 -8.66 -4.95 26.84
C HIS A 59 -8.67 -4.65 25.34
N PHE A 60 -9.72 -5.09 24.65
CA PHE A 60 -9.93 -4.88 23.22
C PHE A 60 -10.99 -3.80 22.99
N LEU A 61 -10.73 -2.93 22.01
CA LEU A 61 -11.66 -1.94 21.52
C LEU A 61 -11.82 -2.13 20.01
N ALA A 62 -12.83 -2.91 19.63
CA ALA A 62 -12.99 -3.31 18.24
C ALA A 62 -13.52 -2.17 17.33
N LEU A 63 -14.34 -1.27 17.87
CA LEU A 63 -14.97 -0.20 17.09
C LEU A 63 -14.78 1.16 17.78
N ASN A 64 -13.87 1.97 17.26
CA ASN A 64 -13.68 3.35 17.64
C ASN A 64 -14.01 4.27 16.46
N ILE A 65 -14.99 5.16 16.64
CA ILE A 65 -15.47 6.10 15.62
C ILE A 65 -15.28 7.52 16.12
N ASP A 66 -14.60 8.32 15.32
CA ASP A 66 -14.34 9.74 15.52
C ASP A 66 -14.26 10.46 14.16
N PRO A 67 -14.12 11.79 14.12
CA PRO A 67 -14.11 12.52 12.85
C PRO A 67 -13.04 12.06 11.85
N LEU A 68 -11.86 11.61 12.33
CA LEU A 68 -10.78 11.13 11.47
C LEU A 68 -11.11 9.76 10.86
N SER A 69 -11.52 8.79 11.68
CA SER A 69 -11.91 7.45 11.19
C SER A 69 -13.14 7.52 10.27
N ARG A 70 -14.10 8.40 10.58
CA ARG A 70 -15.34 8.56 9.83
C ARG A 70 -15.12 8.99 8.38
N ILE A 71 -14.29 10.00 8.14
CA ILE A 71 -14.01 10.45 6.77
C ILE A 71 -13.27 9.39 5.93
N PHE A 72 -12.31 8.67 6.53
CA PHE A 72 -11.65 7.53 5.86
C PHE A 72 -12.64 6.42 5.55
N ALA A 73 -13.53 6.10 6.49
CA ALA A 73 -14.57 5.11 6.29
C ALA A 73 -15.52 5.51 5.15
N TYR A 74 -15.96 6.78 5.08
CA TYR A 74 -16.80 7.26 3.98
C TYR A 74 -16.14 7.07 2.62
N ILE A 75 -14.89 7.51 2.46
CA ILE A 75 -14.23 7.37 1.15
C ILE A 75 -13.97 5.90 0.80
N PHE A 76 -13.63 5.04 1.76
CA PHE A 76 -13.45 3.61 1.52
C PHE A 76 -14.74 2.95 1.03
N HIS A 77 -15.90 3.32 1.59
CA HIS A 77 -17.19 2.84 1.13
C HIS A 77 -17.59 3.39 -0.25
N ILE A 78 -17.32 4.66 -0.54
CA ILE A 78 -17.59 5.24 -1.86
C ILE A 78 -16.72 4.56 -2.92
N ALA A 79 -15.42 4.43 -2.63
CA ALA A 79 -14.44 3.87 -3.56
C ALA A 79 -14.66 2.38 -3.81
N VAL A 80 -15.04 1.60 -2.78
CA VAL A 80 -15.36 0.19 -2.98
C VAL A 80 -16.63 0.03 -3.82
N CYS A 81 -17.64 0.87 -3.64
CA CYS A 81 -18.85 0.85 -4.47
C CYS A 81 -18.49 1.06 -5.96
N ILE A 82 -17.73 2.11 -6.26
CA ILE A 82 -17.26 2.42 -7.62
C ILE A 82 -16.44 1.25 -8.20
N THR A 83 -15.49 0.72 -7.42
CA THR A 83 -14.57 -0.34 -7.88
C THR A 83 -15.29 -1.67 -8.09
N LEU A 84 -16.28 -2.00 -7.27
CA LEU A 84 -17.08 -3.20 -7.44
C LEU A 84 -17.95 -3.10 -8.69
N ILE A 85 -18.61 -1.95 -8.95
CA ILE A 85 -19.34 -1.70 -10.21
C ILE A 85 -18.41 -1.92 -11.40
N TYR A 86 -17.22 -1.33 -11.39
CA TYR A 86 -16.20 -1.52 -12.43
C TYR A 86 -15.84 -3.01 -12.60
N THR A 87 -15.71 -3.73 -11.50
CA THR A 87 -15.29 -5.14 -11.50
C THR A 87 -16.37 -6.08 -12.06
N THR A 88 -17.66 -5.70 -12.05
CA THR A 88 -18.73 -6.52 -12.65
C THR A 88 -18.63 -6.68 -14.17
N ALA A 89 -17.77 -5.90 -14.84
CA ALA A 89 -17.42 -6.11 -16.24
C ALA A 89 -16.58 -7.39 -16.45
N PHE A 90 -15.99 -7.94 -15.39
CA PHE A 90 -15.24 -9.18 -15.41
C PHE A 90 -16.08 -10.32 -14.82
N ASP A 91 -16.17 -11.45 -15.53
CA ASP A 91 -16.86 -12.66 -15.05
C ASP A 91 -15.99 -13.46 -14.06
N ASP A 92 -15.71 -12.87 -12.89
CA ASP A 92 -14.91 -13.49 -11.84
C ASP A 92 -15.38 -13.04 -10.44
N THR A 93 -16.31 -13.81 -9.88
CA THR A 93 -16.89 -13.56 -8.54
C THR A 93 -15.84 -13.60 -7.44
N SER A 94 -14.74 -14.34 -7.63
CA SER A 94 -13.67 -14.40 -6.65
C SER A 94 -12.97 -13.05 -6.49
N LYS A 95 -12.77 -12.28 -7.57
CA LYS A 95 -12.21 -10.92 -7.50
C LYS A 95 -13.11 -9.98 -6.70
N LEU A 96 -14.43 -10.13 -6.83
CA LEU A 96 -15.39 -9.36 -6.05
C LEU A 96 -15.32 -9.72 -4.55
N ALA A 97 -15.33 -11.01 -4.23
CA ALA A 97 -15.24 -11.49 -2.84
C ALA A 97 -13.96 -11.00 -2.14
N PHE A 98 -12.79 -11.14 -2.79
CA PHE A 98 -11.54 -10.61 -2.25
C PHE A 98 -11.52 -9.08 -2.17
N GLY A 99 -12.19 -8.38 -3.09
CA GLY A 99 -12.38 -6.93 -3.01
C GLY A 99 -13.17 -6.50 -1.78
N PHE A 100 -14.26 -7.20 -1.45
CA PHE A 100 -15.02 -6.98 -0.20
C PHE A 100 -14.19 -7.29 1.04
N PHE A 101 -13.47 -8.41 1.04
CA PHE A 101 -12.63 -8.79 2.17
C PHE A 101 -11.49 -7.78 2.40
N TYR A 102 -10.89 -7.27 1.32
CA TYR A 102 -9.85 -6.24 1.39
C TYR A 102 -10.37 -4.91 1.94
N ALA A 103 -11.54 -4.46 1.46
CA ALA A 103 -12.19 -3.25 1.97
C ALA A 103 -12.62 -3.38 3.44
N GLY A 104 -13.16 -4.54 3.84
CA GLY A 104 -13.49 -4.83 5.23
C GLY A 104 -12.26 -4.78 6.13
N SER A 105 -11.13 -5.33 5.67
CA SER A 105 -9.87 -5.27 6.42
C SER A 105 -9.36 -3.84 6.55
N ALA A 106 -9.44 -3.03 5.49
CA ALA A 106 -9.08 -1.61 5.54
C ALA A 106 -9.96 -0.80 6.50
N LEU A 107 -11.27 -1.07 6.54
CA LEU A 107 -12.18 -0.48 7.51
C LEU A 107 -11.87 -0.93 8.94
N GLY A 108 -11.47 -2.19 9.13
CA GLY A 108 -11.03 -2.69 10.43
C GLY A 108 -9.79 -1.97 10.94
N VAL A 109 -8.82 -1.70 10.07
CA VAL A 109 -7.66 -0.85 10.39
C VAL A 109 -8.10 0.55 10.83
N VAL A 110 -9.09 1.13 10.14
CA VAL A 110 -9.59 2.48 10.46
C VAL A 110 -10.34 2.52 11.79
N PHE A 111 -11.14 1.51 12.09
CA PHE A 111 -11.98 1.48 13.30
C PHE A 111 -11.28 0.89 14.53
N ALA A 112 -10.12 0.26 14.39
CA ALA A 112 -9.41 -0.32 15.52
C ALA A 112 -9.08 0.74 16.59
N GLY A 113 -9.49 0.48 17.83
CA GLY A 113 -9.20 1.35 18.97
C GLY A 113 -7.99 0.90 19.81
N ASP A 114 -7.46 -0.30 19.56
CA ASP A 114 -6.27 -0.84 20.20
C ASP A 114 -5.29 -1.41 19.15
N PHE A 115 -4.00 -1.47 19.53
CA PHE A 115 -2.91 -1.88 18.65
C PHE A 115 -3.01 -3.34 18.19
N LEU A 116 -3.60 -4.24 18.98
CA LEU A 116 -3.70 -5.65 18.63
C LEU A 116 -4.82 -5.89 17.61
N THR A 117 -6.00 -5.31 17.83
CA THR A 117 -7.09 -5.26 16.84
C THR A 117 -6.59 -4.62 15.54
N PHE A 118 -5.86 -3.51 15.64
CA PHE A 118 -5.24 -2.85 14.50
C PHE A 118 -4.30 -3.79 13.74
N TYR A 119 -3.39 -4.47 14.45
CA TYR A 119 -2.43 -5.41 13.86
C TYR A 119 -3.12 -6.56 13.14
N ILE A 120 -4.18 -7.14 13.72
CA ILE A 120 -4.94 -8.22 13.09
C ILE A 120 -5.52 -7.75 11.74
N PHE A 121 -6.19 -6.60 11.71
CA PHE A 121 -6.73 -6.06 10.47
C PHE A 121 -5.64 -5.63 9.48
N TRP A 122 -4.49 -5.18 9.97
CA TRP A 122 -3.31 -4.84 9.15
C TRP A 122 -2.75 -6.06 8.41
N GLU A 123 -2.66 -7.21 9.08
CA GLU A 123 -2.25 -8.47 8.44
C GLU A 123 -3.33 -9.01 7.49
N LEU A 124 -4.61 -8.95 7.87
CA LEU A 124 -5.71 -9.33 6.99
C LEU A 124 -5.75 -8.47 5.72
N LEU A 125 -5.44 -7.18 5.83
CA LEU A 125 -5.30 -6.26 4.70
C LEU A 125 -4.19 -6.72 3.75
N THR A 126 -3.02 -7.09 4.28
CA THR A 126 -1.89 -7.65 3.51
C THR A 126 -2.27 -8.93 2.78
N LEU A 127 -2.86 -9.90 3.50
CA LEU A 127 -3.25 -11.20 2.93
C LEU A 127 -4.30 -11.05 1.83
N SER A 128 -5.25 -10.13 2.01
CA SER A 128 -6.26 -9.80 1.00
C SER A 128 -5.64 -9.23 -0.27
N ALA A 129 -4.68 -8.30 -0.14
CA ALA A 129 -3.97 -7.71 -1.28
C ALA A 129 -3.18 -8.76 -2.07
N VAL A 130 -2.50 -9.68 -1.37
CA VAL A 130 -1.80 -10.82 -1.99
C VAL A 130 -2.79 -11.70 -2.75
N ALA A 131 -3.94 -12.03 -2.16
CA ALA A 131 -4.96 -12.82 -2.84
C ALA A 131 -5.42 -12.15 -4.14
N ILE A 132 -5.64 -10.82 -4.13
CA ILE A 132 -6.00 -10.03 -5.32
C ILE A 132 -4.91 -10.09 -6.40
N LEU A 133 -3.64 -9.99 -6.03
CA LEU A 133 -2.50 -10.12 -6.96
C LEU A 133 -2.48 -11.49 -7.64
N LEU A 134 -2.63 -12.56 -6.85
CA LEU A 134 -2.61 -13.94 -7.34
C LEU A 134 -3.78 -14.26 -8.29
N LYS A 135 -4.89 -13.51 -8.23
CA LYS A 135 -6.02 -13.67 -9.18
C LYS A 135 -5.71 -13.32 -10.61
N ARG A 136 -4.58 -12.68 -10.93
CA ARG A 136 -4.17 -12.51 -12.34
C ARG A 136 -3.74 -13.83 -12.98
N LYS A 137 -3.32 -14.83 -12.18
CA LYS A 137 -2.89 -16.17 -12.65
C LYS A 137 -1.79 -16.13 -13.73
N THR A 138 -0.78 -15.28 -13.50
CA THR A 138 0.42 -15.20 -14.35
C THR A 138 1.67 -15.28 -13.48
N ASP A 139 2.77 -15.83 -13.99
CA ASP A 139 4.01 -15.98 -13.23
C ASP A 139 4.57 -14.64 -12.72
N ARG A 140 4.40 -13.57 -13.51
CA ARG A 140 4.80 -12.22 -13.10
C ARG A 140 4.01 -11.74 -11.88
N ALA A 141 2.69 -11.90 -11.91
CA ALA A 141 1.84 -11.58 -10.77
C ALA A 141 2.13 -12.44 -9.55
N ALA A 142 2.44 -13.73 -9.73
CA ALA A 142 2.83 -14.61 -8.63
C ALA A 142 4.13 -14.14 -7.96
N ARG A 143 5.18 -13.85 -8.74
CA ARG A 143 6.43 -13.29 -8.23
C ARG A 143 6.22 -11.94 -7.54
N ALA A 144 5.42 -11.06 -8.13
CA ALA A 144 5.11 -9.76 -7.54
C ALA A 144 4.27 -9.89 -6.26
N GLY A 145 3.43 -10.93 -6.15
CA GLY A 145 2.69 -11.27 -4.93
C GLY A 145 3.58 -11.80 -3.82
N ILE A 146 4.59 -12.62 -4.14
CA ILE A 146 5.60 -13.06 -3.17
C ILE A 146 6.45 -11.87 -2.69
N HIS A 147 6.91 -11.02 -3.61
CA HIS A 147 7.65 -9.81 -3.24
C HIS A 147 6.80 -8.91 -2.32
N TYR A 148 5.53 -8.67 -2.69
CA TYR A 148 4.59 -7.94 -1.84
C TYR A 148 4.49 -8.55 -0.44
N LEU A 149 4.23 -9.85 -0.35
CA LEU A 149 4.05 -10.56 0.91
C LEU A 149 5.30 -10.46 1.79
N LEU A 150 6.49 -10.77 1.26
CA LEU A 150 7.73 -10.75 2.03
C LEU A 150 8.03 -9.36 2.60
N THR A 151 7.89 -8.32 1.78
CA THR A 151 8.12 -6.94 2.22
C THR A 151 7.15 -6.53 3.32
N HIS A 152 5.88 -6.90 3.20
CA HIS A 152 4.86 -6.57 4.19
C HIS A 152 4.98 -7.41 5.46
N VAL A 153 5.41 -8.67 5.39
CA VAL A 153 5.69 -9.49 6.57
C VAL A 153 6.82 -8.88 7.39
N VAL A 154 7.88 -8.37 6.75
CA VAL A 154 8.96 -7.67 7.47
C VAL A 154 8.41 -6.42 8.17
N GLY A 155 7.61 -5.61 7.48
CA GLY A 155 6.96 -4.44 8.08
C GLY A 155 5.98 -4.79 9.20
N GLY A 156 5.20 -5.86 9.02
CA GLY A 156 4.24 -6.38 10.00
C GLY A 156 4.92 -6.91 11.26
N LEU A 157 6.03 -7.64 11.13
CA LEU A 157 6.82 -8.11 12.26
C LEU A 157 7.48 -6.95 13.02
N ALA A 158 7.97 -5.93 12.31
CA ALA A 158 8.47 -4.71 12.96
C ALA A 158 7.36 -4.01 13.75
N LEU A 159 6.18 -3.83 13.14
CA LEU A 159 5.00 -3.27 13.80
C LEU A 159 4.61 -4.08 15.05
N LEU A 160 4.48 -5.39 14.93
CA LEU A 160 4.12 -6.27 16.05
C LEU A 160 5.15 -6.21 17.18
N SER A 161 6.44 -6.23 16.83
CA SER A 161 7.53 -6.11 17.81
C SER A 161 7.45 -4.78 18.55
N GLY A 162 7.18 -3.69 17.83
CA GLY A 162 6.98 -2.38 18.45
C GLY A 162 5.76 -2.31 19.35
N VAL A 163 4.64 -2.92 18.95
CA VAL A 163 3.42 -3.03 19.78
C VAL A 163 3.67 -3.84 21.06
N ILE A 164 4.39 -4.96 20.96
CA ILE A 164 4.75 -5.78 22.13
C ILE A 164 5.62 -4.99 23.09
N LEU A 165 6.67 -4.31 22.60
CA LEU A 165 7.53 -3.47 23.44
C LEU A 165 6.74 -2.33 24.09
N HIS A 166 5.88 -1.65 23.32
CA HIS A 166 5.01 -0.60 23.87
C HIS A 166 4.11 -1.13 25.00
N TYR A 167 3.54 -2.32 24.84
CA TYR A 167 2.77 -2.96 25.90
C TYR A 167 3.61 -3.29 27.13
N LEU A 168 4.84 -3.76 26.96
CA LEU A 168 5.75 -4.06 28.07
C LEU A 168 6.17 -2.79 28.83
N ASP A 169 6.33 -1.67 28.13
CA ASP A 169 6.74 -0.40 28.73
C ASP A 169 5.59 0.31 29.48
N TYR A 170 4.37 0.28 28.93
CA TYR A 170 3.24 1.07 29.45
C TYR A 170 2.07 0.25 30.01
N GLY A 171 2.03 -1.07 29.79
CA GLY A 171 0.96 -1.95 30.26
C GLY A 171 -0.39 -1.76 29.56
N SER A 172 -0.44 -1.08 28.41
CA SER A 172 -1.67 -0.79 27.67
C SER A 172 -1.51 -1.05 26.17
N LEU A 173 -2.57 -1.57 25.55
CA LEU A 173 -2.68 -1.74 24.10
C LEU A 173 -3.51 -0.64 23.44
N GLN A 174 -4.03 0.32 24.20
CA GLN A 174 -4.83 1.40 23.62
C GLN A 174 -4.04 2.18 22.58
N MET A 175 -4.67 2.44 21.44
CA MET A 175 -4.03 3.21 20.39
C MET A 175 -4.06 4.69 20.74
N ILE A 176 -2.90 5.22 21.13
CA ILE A 176 -2.69 6.62 21.49
C ILE A 176 -1.75 7.31 20.50
N ARG A 177 -1.64 8.63 20.61
CA ARG A 177 -0.61 9.41 19.90
C ARG A 177 0.75 9.09 20.51
N LEU A 178 1.73 8.86 19.65
CA LEU A 178 3.10 8.50 19.99
C LEU A 178 4.07 9.55 19.43
N SER A 179 5.23 9.65 20.07
CA SER A 179 6.40 10.39 19.59
C SER A 179 7.56 9.42 19.42
N LEU A 180 8.50 9.71 18.51
CA LEU A 180 9.67 8.85 18.28
C LEU A 180 10.72 8.97 19.41
N SER A 181 10.37 8.48 20.60
CA SER A 181 11.19 8.56 21.82
C SER A 181 11.91 7.25 22.16
N GLY A 182 11.37 6.11 21.76
CA GLY A 182 11.89 4.79 22.12
C GLY A 182 11.88 3.79 20.97
N THR A 183 12.50 2.64 21.22
CA THR A 183 12.62 1.55 20.24
C THR A 183 11.24 1.04 19.80
N ALA A 184 10.27 0.98 20.71
CA ALA A 184 8.91 0.57 20.43
C ALA A 184 8.25 1.47 19.37
N GLU A 185 8.31 2.78 19.57
CA GLU A 185 7.71 3.76 18.67
C GLU A 185 8.40 3.79 17.29
N TRP A 186 9.73 3.64 17.26
CA TRP A 186 10.48 3.52 16.00
C TRP A 186 10.11 2.28 15.20
N LEU A 187 9.91 1.14 15.86
CA LEU A 187 9.49 -0.11 15.20
C LEU A 187 8.07 0.00 14.64
N ILE A 188 7.13 0.58 15.40
CA ILE A 188 5.78 0.89 14.92
C ILE A 188 5.87 1.82 13.70
N PHE A 189 6.63 2.92 13.81
CA PHE A 189 6.80 3.91 12.75
C PHE A 189 7.36 3.30 11.45
N MET A 190 8.39 2.48 11.55
CA MET A 190 8.98 1.80 10.39
C MET A 190 8.03 0.76 9.79
N GLY A 191 7.29 0.02 10.62
CA GLY A 191 6.26 -0.91 10.15
C GLY A 191 5.16 -0.21 9.34
N LEU A 192 4.69 0.95 9.81
CA LEU A 192 3.76 1.81 9.05
C LEU A 192 4.41 2.36 7.78
N GLY A 193 5.69 2.74 7.86
CA GLY A 193 6.48 3.27 6.75
C GLY A 193 6.59 2.31 5.56
N VAL A 194 6.65 0.99 5.80
CA VAL A 194 6.63 -0.03 4.75
C VAL A 194 5.34 0.06 3.92
N MET A 195 4.16 0.04 4.57
CA MET A 195 2.88 0.17 3.86
C MET A 195 2.64 1.57 3.28
N CYS A 196 3.23 2.61 3.89
CA CYS A 196 3.19 3.96 3.37
C CYS A 196 4.11 4.17 2.16
N ALA A 197 4.94 3.17 1.82
CA ALA A 197 5.94 3.26 0.75
C ALA A 197 6.94 4.39 0.98
N PHE A 198 7.50 4.47 2.20
CA PHE A 198 8.60 5.38 2.51
C PHE A 198 9.78 5.20 1.52
N PRO A 199 10.67 6.19 1.39
CA PRO A 199 11.86 6.09 0.56
C PRO A 199 12.63 4.79 0.87
N LEU A 200 13.18 4.18 -0.18
CA LEU A 200 13.75 2.81 -0.18
C LEU A 200 12.71 1.69 0.00
N LEU A 201 11.71 1.84 0.86
CA LEU A 201 10.69 0.80 1.15
C LEU A 201 9.54 0.73 0.13
N HIS A 202 9.57 1.49 -0.96
CA HIS A 202 8.44 1.67 -1.89
C HIS A 202 8.39 0.67 -3.05
N CYS A 203 9.47 -0.08 -3.32
CA CYS A 203 9.62 -0.86 -4.55
C CYS A 203 8.51 -1.91 -4.74
N TRP A 204 7.93 -2.44 -3.65
CA TRP A 204 6.78 -3.34 -3.72
C TRP A 204 5.58 -2.72 -4.46
N LEU A 205 5.38 -1.40 -4.35
CA LEU A 205 4.23 -0.72 -4.94
C LEU A 205 4.35 -0.62 -6.47
N THR A 206 5.54 -0.24 -6.94
CA THR A 206 5.85 -0.08 -8.37
C THR A 206 5.97 -1.42 -9.10
N ASP A 207 6.25 -2.49 -8.37
CA ASP A 207 6.30 -3.85 -8.90
C ASP A 207 4.94 -4.53 -8.92
N SER A 208 4.22 -4.50 -7.79
CA SER A 208 3.01 -5.31 -7.63
C SER A 208 1.80 -4.74 -8.35
N TYR A 209 1.60 -3.42 -8.35
CA TYR A 209 0.37 -2.83 -8.87
C TYR A 209 0.23 -2.97 -10.40
N PRO A 210 1.27 -2.70 -11.21
CA PRO A 210 1.22 -2.95 -12.65
C PRO A 210 1.09 -4.44 -12.99
N GLU A 211 1.48 -5.32 -12.07
CA GLU A 211 1.37 -6.76 -12.26
C GLU A 211 0.05 -7.37 -11.78
N ALA A 212 -0.82 -6.60 -11.11
CA ALA A 212 -2.16 -7.05 -10.74
C ALA A 212 -3.10 -7.16 -11.95
N SER A 213 -4.27 -7.79 -11.77
CA SER A 213 -5.34 -7.73 -12.78
C SER A 213 -5.88 -6.29 -12.95
N ILE A 214 -6.61 -6.02 -14.04
CA ILE A 214 -7.15 -4.68 -14.32
C ILE A 214 -7.99 -4.16 -13.14
N SER A 215 -8.97 -4.94 -12.67
CA SER A 215 -9.76 -4.59 -11.48
C SER A 215 -8.94 -4.65 -10.18
N GLY A 216 -8.04 -5.63 -10.05
CA GLY A 216 -7.18 -5.76 -8.86
C GLY A 216 -6.31 -4.53 -8.60
N THR A 217 -5.81 -3.89 -9.65
CA THR A 217 -5.00 -2.66 -9.52
C THR A 217 -5.79 -1.52 -8.91
N VAL A 218 -7.07 -1.39 -9.28
CA VAL A 218 -7.94 -0.35 -8.75
C VAL A 218 -8.13 -0.57 -7.26
N PHE A 219 -8.47 -1.79 -6.83
CA PHE A 219 -8.56 -2.13 -5.41
C PHE A 219 -7.27 -1.80 -4.64
N LEU A 220 -6.12 -2.26 -5.13
CA LEU A 220 -4.82 -2.04 -4.50
C LEU A 220 -4.50 -0.54 -4.35
N SER A 221 -4.89 0.28 -5.33
CA SER A 221 -4.64 1.73 -5.29
C SER A 221 -5.42 2.50 -4.21
N ILE A 222 -6.46 1.88 -3.63
CA ILE A 222 -7.38 2.53 -2.70
C ILE A 222 -6.93 2.35 -1.24
N PHE A 223 -6.58 1.13 -0.84
CA PHE A 223 -6.56 0.77 0.59
C PHE A 223 -5.17 0.78 1.24
N THR A 224 -4.23 -0.08 0.86
CA THR A 224 -2.96 -0.30 1.62
C THR A 224 -2.25 1.00 2.01
N THR A 225 -1.92 1.85 1.03
CA THR A 225 -1.18 3.09 1.33
C THR A 225 -2.03 4.10 2.12
N LYS A 226 -3.36 4.03 2.05
CA LYS A 226 -4.27 5.01 2.67
C LYS A 226 -4.59 4.60 4.09
N SER A 227 -4.68 3.30 4.36
CA SER A 227 -4.64 2.75 5.70
C SER A 227 -3.35 3.16 6.43
N ALA A 228 -2.19 3.13 5.77
CA ALA A 228 -0.95 3.61 6.38
C ALA A 228 -0.96 5.12 6.67
N VAL A 229 -1.46 5.94 5.73
CA VAL A 229 -1.61 7.40 5.94
C VAL A 229 -2.59 7.69 7.09
N TYR A 230 -3.70 6.96 7.19
CA TYR A 230 -4.61 7.04 8.33
C TYR A 230 -3.88 6.77 9.65
N SER A 231 -3.16 5.66 9.72
CA SER A 231 -2.42 5.27 10.92
C SER A 231 -1.37 6.30 11.31
N LEU A 232 -0.65 6.88 10.35
CA LEU A 232 0.30 7.96 10.61
C LEU A 232 -0.41 9.21 11.15
N ALA A 233 -1.55 9.60 10.58
CA ALA A 233 -2.34 10.74 11.06
C ALA A 233 -2.91 10.51 12.48
N ARG A 234 -3.22 9.25 12.82
CA ARG A 234 -3.73 8.85 14.13
C ARG A 234 -2.64 8.78 15.20
N ILE A 235 -1.51 8.16 14.86
CA ILE A 235 -0.49 7.73 15.81
C ILE A 235 0.67 8.73 15.88
N PHE A 236 1.10 9.31 14.75
CA PHE A 236 2.24 10.24 14.69
C PHE A 236 1.90 11.63 14.10
N PRO A 237 0.77 12.28 14.48
CA PRO A 237 0.48 13.63 14.00
C PRO A 237 1.52 14.64 14.52
N GLY A 238 2.11 15.42 13.62
CA GLY A 238 3.12 16.43 13.97
C GLY A 238 4.55 15.90 14.13
N GLN A 239 4.82 14.65 13.76
CA GLN A 239 6.16 14.09 13.83
C GLN A 239 7.04 14.66 12.70
N SER A 240 8.09 15.41 13.08
CA SER A 240 8.91 16.22 12.15
C SER A 240 9.61 15.41 11.04
N GLU A 241 9.96 14.16 11.32
CA GLU A 241 10.64 13.22 10.42
C GLU A 241 9.77 12.93 9.19
N LEU A 242 8.44 12.95 9.34
CA LEU A 242 7.51 12.79 8.23
C LEU A 242 7.63 13.93 7.21
N ILE A 243 8.02 15.14 7.62
CA ILE A 243 8.21 16.26 6.68
C ILE A 243 9.31 15.91 5.67
N TRP A 244 10.46 15.43 6.15
CA TRP A 244 11.60 15.10 5.29
C TRP A 244 11.37 13.83 4.48
N ILE A 245 10.80 12.79 5.12
CA ILE A 245 10.42 11.55 4.44
C ILE A 245 9.44 11.84 3.31
N GLY A 246 8.39 12.61 3.60
CA GLY A 246 7.39 13.01 2.64
C GLY A 246 7.96 13.89 1.53
N ALA A 247 8.85 14.84 1.84
CA ALA A 247 9.54 15.65 0.84
C ALA A 247 10.30 14.79 -0.18
N VAL A 248 11.06 13.79 0.30
CA VAL A 248 11.73 12.82 -0.59
C VAL A 248 10.71 12.06 -1.43
N MET A 249 9.64 11.53 -0.81
CA MET A 249 8.56 10.83 -1.52
C MET A 249 7.88 11.66 -2.60
N THR A 250 7.78 12.99 -2.43
CA THR A 250 7.22 13.88 -3.46
C THR A 250 8.16 14.15 -4.63
N ILE A 251 9.47 13.94 -4.49
CA ILE A 251 10.45 14.31 -5.52
C ILE A 251 10.91 13.09 -6.32
N PHE A 252 11.47 12.08 -5.65
CA PHE A 252 12.18 11.01 -6.34
C PHE A 252 11.33 10.25 -7.38
N PRO A 253 10.03 9.94 -7.15
CA PRO A 253 9.24 9.16 -8.11
C PRO A 253 9.03 9.88 -9.45
N ILE A 254 9.19 11.21 -9.49
CA ILE A 254 9.01 12.01 -10.71
C ILE A 254 9.99 11.55 -11.77
N PHE A 255 11.27 11.40 -11.41
CA PHE A 255 12.31 11.00 -12.35
C PHE A 255 12.03 9.61 -12.95
N TYR A 256 11.63 8.66 -12.12
CA TYR A 256 11.29 7.31 -12.55
C TYR A 256 10.00 7.26 -13.39
N ALA A 257 8.97 8.05 -13.00
CA ALA A 257 7.71 8.15 -13.75
C ALA A 257 7.91 8.73 -15.16
N VAL A 258 8.83 9.68 -15.32
CA VAL A 258 9.10 10.33 -16.62
C VAL A 258 9.73 9.36 -17.62
N ILE A 259 10.61 8.46 -17.19
CA ILE A 259 11.26 7.48 -18.08
C ILE A 259 10.48 6.17 -18.25
N GLU A 260 9.45 5.93 -17.42
CA GLU A 260 8.70 4.67 -17.43
C GLU A 260 7.78 4.54 -18.66
N ASN A 261 7.82 3.39 -19.35
CA ASN A 261 6.98 3.13 -20.54
C ASN A 261 5.62 2.49 -20.19
N ASP A 262 5.51 1.76 -19.07
CA ASP A 262 4.23 1.19 -18.65
C ASP A 262 3.38 2.25 -17.93
N LEU A 263 2.25 2.66 -18.52
CA LEU A 263 1.39 3.70 -17.95
C LEU A 263 0.80 3.31 -16.59
N ARG A 264 0.64 2.02 -16.29
CA ARG A 264 0.22 1.58 -14.95
C ARG A 264 1.34 1.77 -13.93
N ARG A 265 2.59 1.57 -14.33
CA ARG A 265 3.76 1.85 -13.47
C ARG A 265 4.01 3.35 -13.30
N VAL A 266 3.80 4.17 -14.33
CA VAL A 266 3.76 5.64 -14.20
C VAL A 266 2.74 6.06 -13.14
N LEU A 267 1.54 5.45 -13.18
CA LEU A 267 0.52 5.70 -12.19
C LEU A 267 0.92 5.20 -10.78
N SER A 268 1.70 4.13 -10.65
CA SER A 268 2.27 3.70 -9.36
C SER A 268 3.28 4.69 -8.77
N TYR A 269 4.21 5.22 -9.57
CA TYR A 269 5.17 6.23 -9.09
C TYR A 269 4.45 7.52 -8.65
N SER A 270 3.49 7.99 -9.43
CA SER A 270 2.67 9.14 -9.04
C SER A 270 1.83 8.91 -7.77
N LEU A 271 1.55 7.66 -7.43
CA LEU A 271 0.88 7.29 -6.19
C LEU A 271 1.77 7.57 -4.98
N ILE A 272 3.05 7.19 -5.04
CA ILE A 272 4.07 7.47 -4.02
C ILE A 272 4.23 8.99 -3.84
N ASN A 273 4.29 9.71 -4.97
CA ASN A 273 4.38 11.18 -4.97
C ASN A 273 3.26 11.82 -4.15
N GLN A 274 2.00 11.44 -4.41
CA GLN A 274 0.85 12.02 -3.72
C GLN A 274 0.72 11.57 -2.26
N VAL A 275 1.16 10.36 -1.93
CA VAL A 275 1.29 9.94 -0.52
C VAL A 275 2.31 10.82 0.19
N GLY A 276 3.39 11.22 -0.48
CA GLY A 276 4.36 12.19 0.06
C GLY A 276 3.73 13.51 0.51
N PHE A 277 2.78 14.07 -0.27
CA PHE A 277 2.02 15.26 0.15
C PHE A 277 1.23 15.01 1.43
N MET A 278 0.59 13.84 1.57
CA MET A 278 -0.17 13.48 2.77
C MET A 278 0.74 13.34 3.99
N VAL A 279 1.90 12.70 3.80
CA VAL A 279 2.91 12.48 4.83
C VAL A 279 3.50 13.80 5.33
N ILE A 280 3.80 14.75 4.44
CA ILE A 280 4.21 16.12 4.82
C ILE A 280 3.13 16.81 5.64
N GLY A 281 1.87 16.75 5.18
CA GLY A 281 0.74 17.37 5.90
C GLY A 281 0.56 16.80 7.31
N ILE A 282 0.79 15.49 7.50
CA ILE A 282 0.79 14.85 8.82
C ILE A 282 1.97 15.33 9.66
N GLY A 283 3.17 15.42 9.08
CA GLY A 283 4.38 15.87 9.79
C GLY A 283 4.32 17.31 10.26
N LEU A 284 3.64 18.21 9.54
CA LEU A 284 3.40 19.59 9.96
C LEU A 284 2.49 19.69 11.20
N GLY A 285 1.56 18.76 11.37
CA GLY A 285 0.75 18.62 12.59
C GLY A 285 -0.27 19.72 12.89
N THR A 286 -0.38 20.77 12.07
CA THR A 286 -1.38 21.83 12.28
C THR A 286 -2.78 21.34 11.87
N TYR A 287 -3.84 21.95 12.40
CA TYR A 287 -5.20 21.57 12.00
C TYR A 287 -5.42 21.72 10.49
N LEU A 288 -4.86 22.77 9.88
CA LEU A 288 -4.93 22.97 8.44
C LEU A 288 -4.17 21.88 7.66
N SER A 289 -2.96 21.51 8.10
CA SER A 289 -2.15 20.51 7.41
C SER A 289 -2.73 19.09 7.54
N ILE A 290 -3.27 18.74 8.71
CA ILE A 290 -3.95 17.45 8.91
C ILE A 290 -5.24 17.40 8.08
N ASN A 291 -6.05 18.46 8.10
CA ASN A 291 -7.21 18.57 7.22
C ASN A 291 -6.80 18.44 5.75
N GLY A 292 -5.71 19.07 5.33
CA GLY A 292 -5.16 18.94 3.99
C GLY A 292 -4.75 17.52 3.64
N ALA A 293 -4.04 16.82 4.51
CA ALA A 293 -3.63 15.42 4.29
C ALA A 293 -4.86 14.50 4.12
N VAL A 294 -5.86 14.67 4.98
CA VAL A 294 -7.09 13.85 4.96
C VAL A 294 -7.98 14.20 3.76
N ALA A 295 -8.16 15.47 3.44
CA ALA A 295 -8.83 15.93 2.21
C ALA A 295 -8.14 15.37 0.97
N HIS A 296 -6.80 15.36 1.00
CA HIS A 296 -6.02 14.84 -0.10
C HIS A 296 -6.18 13.32 -0.25
N VAL A 297 -6.21 12.55 0.84
CA VAL A 297 -6.58 11.12 0.78
C VAL A 297 -7.94 10.93 0.11
N PHE A 298 -8.96 11.67 0.55
CA PHE A 298 -10.32 11.54 0.06
C PHE A 298 -10.40 11.72 -1.47
N THR A 299 -9.86 12.84 -1.94
CA THR A 299 -9.85 13.18 -3.37
C THR A 299 -8.91 12.29 -4.17
N HIS A 300 -7.76 11.93 -3.61
CA HIS A 300 -6.78 11.06 -4.24
C HIS A 300 -7.34 9.68 -4.55
N ILE A 301 -8.07 9.08 -3.62
CA ILE A 301 -8.71 7.79 -3.88
C ILE A 301 -9.61 7.86 -5.13
N LEU A 302 -10.37 8.94 -5.31
CA LEU A 302 -11.27 9.11 -6.45
C LEU A 302 -10.52 9.27 -7.77
N TYR A 303 -9.67 10.29 -7.90
CA TYR A 303 -9.01 10.56 -9.19
C TYR A 303 -7.97 9.50 -9.53
N LYS A 304 -7.34 8.86 -8.53
CA LYS A 304 -6.38 7.79 -8.77
C LYS A 304 -7.07 6.54 -9.27
N SER A 305 -8.20 6.16 -8.66
CA SER A 305 -9.03 5.07 -9.15
C SER A 305 -9.52 5.37 -10.56
N LEU A 306 -9.96 6.59 -10.85
CA LEU A 306 -10.37 7.02 -12.19
C LEU A 306 -9.27 6.85 -13.25
N LEU A 307 -8.03 7.24 -12.93
CA LEU A 307 -6.89 7.07 -13.84
C LEU A 307 -6.55 5.59 -14.06
N PHE A 308 -6.52 4.77 -12.99
CA PHE A 308 -6.29 3.32 -13.13
C PHE A 308 -7.43 2.62 -13.88
N MET A 309 -8.67 3.01 -13.67
CA MET A 309 -9.83 2.51 -14.41
C MET A 309 -9.74 2.91 -15.89
N SER A 310 -9.32 4.14 -16.20
CA SER A 310 -9.18 4.62 -17.58
C SER A 310 -8.10 3.84 -18.35
N ILE A 311 -6.90 3.70 -17.76
CA ILE A 311 -5.84 2.89 -18.37
C ILE A 311 -6.19 1.40 -18.36
N GLY A 312 -6.93 0.94 -17.36
CA GLY A 312 -7.51 -0.39 -17.30
C GLY A 312 -8.50 -0.67 -18.44
N ALA A 313 -9.32 0.31 -18.79
CA ALA A 313 -10.25 0.25 -19.92
C ALA A 313 -9.53 0.22 -21.27
N VAL A 314 -8.49 1.03 -21.43
CA VAL A 314 -7.60 0.94 -22.60
C VAL A 314 -6.99 -0.45 -22.68
N MET A 315 -6.36 -0.94 -21.61
CA MET A 315 -5.76 -2.28 -21.58
C MET A 315 -6.78 -3.41 -21.83
N PHE A 316 -8.03 -3.25 -21.38
CA PHE A 316 -9.11 -4.21 -21.64
C PHE A 316 -9.42 -4.33 -23.13
N ARG A 317 -9.32 -3.23 -23.88
CA ARG A 317 -9.66 -3.16 -25.30
C ARG A 317 -8.47 -3.41 -26.23
N THR A 318 -7.27 -2.98 -25.83
CA THR A 318 -6.05 -3.04 -26.67
C THR A 318 -5.10 -4.16 -26.28
N GLY A 319 -5.24 -4.74 -25.09
CA GLY A 319 -4.35 -5.77 -24.54
C GLY A 319 -3.03 -5.24 -23.97
N THR A 320 -2.76 -3.94 -24.03
CA THR A 320 -1.51 -3.32 -23.55
C THR A 320 -1.74 -2.00 -22.82
N ALA A 321 -0.85 -1.70 -21.87
CA ALA A 321 -0.79 -0.41 -21.17
C ALA A 321 0.56 0.31 -21.42
N ARG A 322 1.36 -0.16 -22.38
CA ARG A 322 2.65 0.43 -22.73
C ARG A 322 2.47 1.63 -23.66
N ALA A 323 3.07 2.75 -23.31
CA ALA A 323 3.00 4.00 -24.07
C ALA A 323 3.46 3.82 -25.53
N THR A 324 4.57 3.10 -25.75
CA THR A 324 5.07 2.71 -27.09
C THR A 324 4.07 2.00 -28.03
N GLY A 325 3.05 1.34 -27.47
CA GLY A 325 2.05 0.59 -28.25
C GLY A 325 0.67 1.22 -28.26
N LEU A 326 0.55 2.45 -27.74
CA LEU A 326 -0.70 3.19 -27.61
C LEU A 326 -0.59 4.55 -28.31
N GLY A 327 -1.75 5.12 -28.60
CA GLY A 327 -1.90 6.43 -29.22
C GLY A 327 -3.06 6.49 -30.21
N GLY A 328 -3.56 7.69 -30.48
CA GLY A 328 -4.69 7.93 -31.38
C GLY A 328 -6.06 7.38 -30.90
N LEU A 329 -6.18 6.96 -29.64
CA LEU A 329 -7.40 6.34 -29.13
C LEU A 329 -8.53 7.32 -28.81
N ALA A 330 -8.28 8.63 -28.81
CA ALA A 330 -9.28 9.66 -28.49
C ALA A 330 -10.56 9.54 -29.34
N ARG A 331 -10.43 9.13 -30.61
CA ARG A 331 -11.57 8.93 -31.53
C ARG A 331 -12.31 7.61 -31.30
N SER A 332 -11.59 6.57 -30.87
CA SER A 332 -12.13 5.21 -30.66
C SER A 332 -12.80 5.07 -29.30
N MET A 333 -12.29 5.77 -28.28
CA MET A 333 -12.72 5.68 -26.88
C MET A 333 -12.95 7.07 -26.26
N PRO A 334 -13.85 7.91 -26.82
CA PRO A 334 -14.01 9.30 -26.40
C PRO A 334 -14.46 9.46 -24.94
N PHE A 335 -15.32 8.56 -24.42
CA PHE A 335 -15.79 8.66 -23.04
C PHE A 335 -14.68 8.29 -22.05
N THR A 336 -13.93 7.21 -22.34
CA THR A 336 -12.76 6.84 -21.54
C THR A 336 -11.70 7.94 -21.59
N THR A 337 -11.53 8.60 -22.74
CA THR A 337 -10.61 9.74 -22.90
C THR A 337 -11.03 10.90 -21.99
N ALA A 338 -12.31 11.30 -22.02
CA ALA A 338 -12.82 12.37 -21.15
C ALA A 338 -12.65 12.05 -19.67
N CYS A 339 -12.95 10.82 -19.26
CA CYS A 339 -12.72 10.36 -17.88
C CYS A 339 -11.24 10.43 -17.49
N CYS A 340 -10.32 10.03 -18.39
CA CYS A 340 -8.89 10.12 -18.14
C CYS A 340 -8.43 11.59 -17.99
N ILE A 341 -8.92 12.49 -18.84
CA ILE A 341 -8.63 13.93 -18.75
C ILE A 341 -9.13 14.51 -17.42
N ILE A 342 -10.34 14.15 -16.97
CA ILE A 342 -10.86 14.60 -15.68
C ILE A 342 -9.98 14.10 -14.53
N GLY A 343 -9.57 12.82 -14.57
CA GLY A 343 -8.63 12.27 -13.59
C GLY A 343 -7.26 12.96 -13.63
N ALA A 344 -6.77 13.28 -14.83
CA ALA A 344 -5.50 13.96 -15.07
C ALA A 344 -5.52 15.44 -14.60
N ALA A 345 -6.63 16.14 -14.83
CA ALA A 345 -6.85 17.50 -14.33
C ALA A 345 -6.96 17.50 -12.80
N SER A 346 -7.65 16.50 -12.23
CA SER A 346 -7.81 16.35 -10.78
C SER A 346 -6.49 16.06 -10.07
N ILE A 347 -5.67 15.12 -10.55
CA ILE A 347 -4.37 14.81 -9.93
C ILE A 347 -3.39 15.99 -10.01
N SER A 348 -3.56 16.83 -11.03
CA SER A 348 -2.71 18.01 -11.30
C SER A 348 -3.19 19.28 -10.63
N ALA A 349 -4.27 19.19 -9.83
CA ALA A 349 -4.86 20.34 -9.15
C ALA A 349 -5.22 21.49 -10.12
N VAL A 350 -5.80 21.18 -11.28
CA VAL A 350 -6.42 22.20 -12.14
C VAL A 350 -7.61 22.83 -11.39
N PRO A 351 -7.79 24.16 -11.43
CA PRO A 351 -8.96 24.80 -10.81
C PRO A 351 -10.28 24.13 -11.19
N PHE A 352 -11.23 24.08 -10.26
CA PHE A 352 -12.52 23.37 -10.38
C PHE A 352 -12.48 21.84 -10.29
N PHE A 353 -11.30 21.23 -10.11
CA PHE A 353 -11.17 19.79 -9.86
C PHE A 353 -10.75 19.49 -8.42
N SER A 354 -11.10 18.30 -7.93
CA SER A 354 -10.96 17.94 -6.52
C SER A 354 -9.55 18.10 -5.93
N GLY A 355 -8.50 17.86 -6.73
CA GLY A 355 -7.12 18.02 -6.26
C GLY A 355 -6.73 19.46 -5.97
N PHE A 356 -7.35 20.45 -6.63
CA PHE A 356 -7.14 21.87 -6.35
C PHE A 356 -7.67 22.25 -4.97
N ALA A 357 -8.84 21.73 -4.59
CA ALA A 357 -9.44 21.98 -3.29
C ALA A 357 -8.74 21.27 -2.13
N SER A 358 -8.09 20.12 -2.38
CA SER A 358 -7.46 19.32 -1.34
C SER A 358 -5.96 19.57 -1.16
N LYS A 359 -5.19 19.60 -2.26
CA LYS A 359 -3.72 19.72 -2.21
C LYS A 359 -3.29 21.10 -1.69
N SER A 360 -4.05 22.12 -2.03
CA SER A 360 -3.80 23.51 -1.64
C SER A 360 -3.76 23.71 -0.14
N LEU A 361 -4.56 22.98 0.64
CA LEU A 361 -4.52 23.01 2.11
C LEU A 361 -3.14 22.65 2.67
N VAL A 362 -2.48 21.62 2.13
CA VAL A 362 -1.12 21.20 2.57
C VAL A 362 -0.08 22.23 2.12
N VAL A 363 -0.19 22.71 0.88
CA VAL A 363 0.74 23.72 0.33
C VAL A 363 0.65 25.04 1.10
N SER A 364 -0.57 25.50 1.40
CA SER A 364 -0.82 26.68 2.22
C SER A 364 -0.31 26.49 3.64
N ALA A 365 -0.56 25.35 4.28
CA ALA A 365 -0.03 25.09 5.63
C ALA A 365 1.51 25.12 5.69
N ALA A 366 2.20 24.66 4.64
CA ALA A 366 3.66 24.76 4.54
C ALA A 366 4.14 26.21 4.35
N ALA A 367 3.40 27.02 3.59
CA ALA A 367 3.69 28.44 3.39
C ALA A 367 3.47 29.26 4.67
N ASP A 368 2.37 29.01 5.38
CA ASP A 368 2.01 29.69 6.64
C ASP A 368 3.00 29.36 7.76
N GLY A 369 3.59 28.16 7.75
CA GLY A 369 4.67 27.77 8.66
C GLY A 369 6.03 28.40 8.33
N HIS A 370 6.12 29.31 7.35
CA HIS A 370 7.34 29.94 6.85
C HIS A 370 8.43 28.94 6.39
N HIS A 371 8.04 27.72 5.98
CA HIS A 371 8.97 26.71 5.47
C HIS A 371 9.20 26.88 3.97
N LEU A 372 9.92 27.94 3.57
CA LEU A 372 10.14 28.27 2.16
C LEU A 372 10.68 27.10 1.34
N ALA A 373 11.67 26.37 1.86
CA ALA A 373 12.24 25.21 1.17
C ALA A 373 11.20 24.10 0.94
N LEU A 374 10.39 23.78 1.95
CA LEU A 374 9.33 22.77 1.84
C LEU A 374 8.25 23.21 0.85
N TRP A 375 7.86 24.48 0.88
CA TRP A 375 6.89 25.04 -0.07
C TRP A 375 7.40 24.95 -1.51
N LEU A 376 8.66 25.29 -1.78
CA LEU A 376 9.29 25.13 -3.10
C LEU A 376 9.33 23.66 -3.55
N VAL A 377 9.62 22.73 -2.64
CA VAL A 377 9.56 21.28 -2.91
C VAL A 377 8.16 20.86 -3.34
N LEU A 378 7.12 21.31 -2.63
CA LEU A 378 5.72 20.99 -2.96
C LEU A 378 5.28 21.58 -4.30
N LEU A 379 5.75 22.78 -4.67
CA LEU A 379 5.51 23.38 -5.98
C LEU A 379 6.18 22.58 -7.10
N PHE A 380 7.46 22.25 -6.93
CA PHE A 380 8.20 21.40 -7.88
C PHE A 380 7.51 20.05 -8.05
N ALA A 381 7.11 19.42 -6.94
CA ALA A 381 6.41 18.15 -6.99
C ALA A 381 5.06 18.25 -7.71
N SER A 382 4.34 19.36 -7.52
CA SER A 382 3.06 19.60 -8.21
C SER A 382 3.25 19.76 -9.73
N ALA A 383 4.29 20.48 -10.16
CA ALA A 383 4.67 20.55 -11.58
C ALA A 383 5.06 19.19 -12.15
N GLY A 384 5.85 18.40 -11.42
CA GLY A 384 6.26 17.05 -11.82
C GLY A 384 5.09 16.09 -11.98
N VAL A 385 4.11 16.14 -11.08
CA VAL A 385 2.87 15.36 -11.18
C VAL A 385 2.07 15.73 -12.41
N PHE A 386 1.90 17.03 -12.66
CA PHE A 386 1.23 17.49 -13.87
C PHE A 386 1.93 16.98 -15.12
N HIS A 387 3.27 17.00 -15.14
CA HIS A 387 4.04 16.45 -16.25
C HIS A 387 3.81 14.95 -16.48
N HIS A 388 4.09 14.09 -15.49
CA HIS A 388 4.05 12.63 -15.73
C HIS A 388 2.65 12.01 -15.65
N ALA A 389 1.71 12.56 -14.87
CA ALA A 389 0.37 11.99 -14.70
C ALA A 389 -0.72 12.86 -15.36
N GLY A 390 -0.53 14.18 -15.36
CA GLY A 390 -1.45 15.12 -15.99
C GLY A 390 -1.34 15.16 -17.52
N ILE A 391 -0.12 15.14 -18.06
CA ILE A 391 0.14 15.23 -19.50
C ILE A 391 0.50 13.87 -20.08
N LYS A 392 1.59 13.25 -19.61
CA LYS A 392 2.14 12.03 -20.23
C LYS A 392 1.13 10.89 -20.35
N VAL A 393 0.38 10.57 -19.28
CA VAL A 393 -0.60 9.47 -19.28
C VAL A 393 -1.70 9.68 -20.34
N PRO A 394 -2.49 10.78 -20.33
CA PRO A 394 -3.51 10.98 -21.36
C PRO A 394 -2.91 11.21 -22.75
N PHE A 395 -1.77 11.90 -22.85
CA PHE A 395 -1.11 12.15 -24.13
C PHE A 395 -0.75 10.84 -24.83
N PHE A 396 0.02 9.96 -24.19
CA PHE A 396 0.46 8.71 -24.82
C PHE A 396 -0.63 7.65 -24.94
N ALA A 397 -1.67 7.69 -24.10
CA ALA A 397 -2.80 6.80 -24.26
C ALA A 397 -3.71 7.20 -25.45
N PHE A 398 -3.96 8.51 -25.65
CA PHE A 398 -5.07 8.96 -26.51
C PHE A 398 -4.67 9.91 -27.65
N PHE A 399 -3.61 10.72 -27.48
CA PHE A 399 -3.29 11.85 -28.37
C PHE A 399 -1.91 11.78 -29.05
N SER A 400 -1.08 10.80 -28.71
CA SER A 400 0.21 10.53 -29.37
C SER A 400 0.02 9.96 -30.79
N HIS A 401 1.06 9.33 -31.34
CA HIS A 401 1.04 8.74 -32.68
C HIS A 401 -0.15 7.80 -32.88
N ASP A 402 -0.68 7.74 -34.10
CA ASP A 402 -1.75 6.81 -34.42
C ASP A 402 -1.18 5.38 -34.51
N SER A 403 -1.45 4.57 -33.49
CA SER A 403 -1.03 3.17 -33.43
C SER A 403 -1.84 2.24 -34.35
N GLY A 404 -2.80 2.77 -35.12
CA GLY A 404 -3.69 1.98 -35.99
C GLY A 404 -4.77 1.20 -35.24
N LEU A 405 -4.86 1.35 -33.92
CA LEU A 405 -5.85 0.68 -33.08
C LEU A 405 -7.24 1.31 -33.28
N ARG A 406 -8.22 0.48 -33.65
CA ARG A 406 -9.63 0.85 -33.84
C ARG A 406 -10.52 -0.07 -33.01
N VAL A 407 -10.50 0.17 -31.70
CA VAL A 407 -11.24 -0.62 -30.72
C VAL A 407 -12.59 0.02 -30.40
N LYS A 408 -13.52 -0.77 -29.84
CA LYS A 408 -14.77 -0.23 -29.29
C LYS A 408 -14.52 0.40 -27.93
N GLU A 409 -15.38 1.34 -27.54
CA GLU A 409 -15.43 1.92 -26.19
C GLU A 409 -15.60 0.82 -25.12
N ALA A 410 -15.18 1.08 -23.87
CA ALA A 410 -15.25 0.11 -22.77
C ALA A 410 -16.68 -0.38 -22.44
N PRO A 411 -16.85 -1.54 -21.79
CA PRO A 411 -18.16 -2.02 -21.36
C PRO A 411 -18.86 -1.07 -20.38
N LEU A 412 -20.20 -1.09 -20.38
CA LEU A 412 -21.04 -0.17 -19.59
C LEU A 412 -20.67 -0.11 -18.08
N PRO A 413 -20.40 -1.22 -17.36
CA PRO A 413 -20.06 -1.12 -15.94
C PRO A 413 -18.76 -0.35 -15.70
N MET A 414 -17.79 -0.46 -16.62
CA MET A 414 -16.54 0.30 -16.54
C MET A 414 -16.78 1.78 -16.80
N LEU A 415 -17.58 2.12 -17.82
CA LEU A 415 -17.96 3.50 -18.11
C LEU A 415 -18.75 4.14 -16.97
N ALA A 416 -19.71 3.41 -16.38
CA ALA A 416 -20.51 3.88 -15.26
C ALA A 416 -19.64 4.20 -14.04
N ALA A 417 -18.75 3.28 -13.65
CA ALA A 417 -17.83 3.51 -12.53
C ALA A 417 -16.89 4.70 -12.77
N MET A 418 -16.32 4.82 -13.99
CA MET A 418 -15.48 5.97 -14.36
C MET A 418 -16.28 7.28 -14.36
N GLY A 419 -17.51 7.27 -14.89
CA GLY A 419 -18.40 8.43 -14.90
C GLY A 419 -18.75 8.91 -13.48
N ILE A 420 -19.06 8.00 -12.56
CA ILE A 420 -19.33 8.34 -11.16
C ILE A 420 -18.09 8.96 -10.50
N ALA A 421 -16.91 8.34 -10.66
CA ALA A 421 -15.68 8.88 -10.09
C ALA A 421 -15.32 10.25 -10.69
N ALA A 422 -15.51 10.44 -12.00
CA ALA A 422 -15.28 11.70 -12.70
C ALA A 422 -16.23 12.79 -12.20
N PHE A 423 -17.52 12.47 -12.07
CA PHE A 423 -18.52 13.38 -11.51
C PHE A 423 -18.14 13.82 -10.09
N LEU A 424 -17.74 12.87 -9.22
CA LEU A 424 -17.31 13.19 -7.86
C LEU A 424 -16.06 14.06 -7.83
N CYS A 425 -15.09 13.84 -8.73
CA CYS A 425 -13.89 14.69 -8.82
C CYS A 425 -14.24 16.14 -9.20
N VAL A 426 -15.22 16.34 -10.08
CA VAL A 426 -15.65 17.68 -10.50
C VAL A 426 -16.50 18.34 -9.40
N ILE A 427 -17.52 17.66 -8.86
CA ILE A 427 -18.42 18.27 -7.88
C ILE A 427 -17.68 18.67 -6.59
N ILE A 428 -16.72 17.84 -6.14
CA ILE A 428 -15.89 18.15 -4.97
C ILE A 428 -14.94 19.31 -5.27
N GLY A 429 -14.44 19.38 -6.52
CA GLY A 429 -13.64 20.51 -6.96
C GLY A 429 -14.44 21.79 -6.90
N VAL A 430 -15.61 21.85 -7.53
CA VAL A 430 -16.44 23.07 -7.65
C VAL A 430 -17.03 23.51 -6.31
N PHE A 431 -17.50 22.58 -5.47
CA PHE A 431 -18.24 22.89 -4.24
C PHE A 431 -17.60 22.27 -2.97
N PRO A 432 -16.31 22.51 -2.68
CA PRO A 432 -15.60 21.82 -1.61
C PRO A 432 -16.18 22.13 -0.23
N GLU A 433 -16.70 23.35 -0.02
CA GLU A 433 -17.36 23.81 1.20
C GLU A 433 -18.61 23.01 1.56
N TYR A 434 -19.32 22.45 0.58
CA TYR A 434 -20.54 21.68 0.80
C TYR A 434 -20.30 20.18 0.77
N THR A 435 -19.29 19.71 0.04
CA THR A 435 -19.07 18.29 -0.18
C THR A 435 -17.97 17.68 0.70
N LEU A 436 -16.82 18.36 0.84
CA LEU A 436 -15.62 17.77 1.43
C LEU A 436 -15.27 18.39 2.78
N TYR A 437 -15.25 19.73 2.87
CA TYR A 437 -14.84 20.44 4.08
C TYR A 437 -15.70 20.15 5.32
N PRO A 438 -17.02 19.92 5.21
CA PRO A 438 -17.85 19.55 6.36
C PRO A 438 -17.51 18.17 6.94
N LEU A 439 -16.83 17.32 6.18
CA LEU A 439 -16.43 15.98 6.61
C LEU A 439 -15.05 15.96 7.28
N LEU A 440 -14.30 17.06 7.23
CA LEU A 440 -12.93 17.11 7.74
C LEU A 440 -12.88 17.10 9.27
N PRO A 441 -11.83 16.52 9.87
CA PRO A 441 -11.77 16.28 11.31
C PRO A 441 -11.70 17.55 12.17
N TYR A 442 -11.21 18.66 11.61
CA TYR A 442 -11.15 19.95 12.29
C TYR A 442 -11.91 21.02 11.49
N PRO A 443 -12.43 22.08 12.14
CA PRO A 443 -13.07 23.20 11.44
C PRO A 443 -12.15 23.82 10.38
N VAL A 444 -12.71 24.14 9.20
CA VAL A 444 -11.96 24.68 8.06
C VAL A 444 -12.48 26.06 7.72
N SER A 445 -11.60 27.06 7.81
CA SER A 445 -11.81 28.42 7.32
C SER A 445 -10.85 28.69 6.16
N TYR A 446 -10.99 27.91 5.09
CA TYR A 446 -10.11 27.96 3.93
C TYR A 446 -10.90 28.14 2.65
N ASN A 447 -10.56 29.16 1.88
CA ASN A 447 -11.12 29.38 0.55
C ASN A 447 -10.06 29.05 -0.53
N PRO A 448 -10.18 27.91 -1.25
CA PRO A 448 -9.25 27.58 -2.31
C PRO A 448 -9.37 28.49 -3.53
N TYR A 449 -10.47 29.23 -3.70
CA TYR A 449 -10.78 30.03 -4.89
C TYR A 449 -10.37 31.51 -4.77
N THR A 450 -9.33 31.81 -4.00
CA THR A 450 -8.76 33.16 -4.00
C THR A 450 -8.08 33.45 -5.34
N ALA A 451 -8.12 34.72 -5.79
CA ALA A 451 -7.50 35.12 -7.04
C ALA A 451 -6.00 34.78 -7.08
N ALA A 452 -5.28 35.02 -5.96
CA ALA A 452 -3.86 34.70 -5.85
C ALA A 452 -3.58 33.20 -6.04
N HIS A 453 -4.35 32.33 -5.38
CA HIS A 453 -4.15 30.89 -5.50
C HIS A 453 -4.47 30.40 -6.92
N ILE A 454 -5.58 30.86 -7.53
CA ILE A 454 -5.94 30.51 -8.91
C ILE A 454 -4.83 30.94 -9.89
N VAL A 455 -4.35 32.17 -9.79
CA VAL A 455 -3.28 32.69 -10.67
C VAL A 455 -2.00 31.87 -10.51
N SER A 456 -1.53 31.66 -9.27
CA SER A 456 -0.31 30.89 -9.00
C SER A 456 -0.39 29.46 -9.53
N GLN A 457 -1.56 28.84 -9.44
CA GLN A 457 -1.77 27.48 -9.95
C GLN A 457 -1.77 27.46 -11.48
N PHE A 458 -2.40 28.44 -12.14
CA PHE A 458 -2.34 28.54 -13.59
C PHE A 458 -0.94 28.84 -14.11
N GLU A 459 -0.17 29.69 -13.43
CA GLU A 459 1.24 29.94 -13.73
C GLU A 459 2.05 28.65 -13.65
N LEU A 460 1.93 27.93 -12.52
CA LEU A 460 2.63 26.65 -12.31
C LEU A 460 2.31 25.65 -13.42
N LEU A 461 1.03 25.48 -13.75
CA LEU A 461 0.59 24.56 -14.81
C LEU A 461 1.06 25.02 -16.19
N SER A 462 1.00 26.31 -16.49
CA SER A 462 1.42 26.86 -17.79
C SER A 462 2.93 26.69 -18.01
N PHE A 463 3.75 27.01 -16.99
CA PHE A 463 5.20 26.82 -17.07
C PHE A 463 5.59 25.35 -17.13
N ALA A 464 4.90 24.47 -16.39
CA ALA A 464 5.13 23.03 -16.48
C ALA A 464 4.73 22.45 -17.85
N ALA A 465 3.62 22.92 -18.43
CA ALA A 465 3.22 22.56 -19.80
C ALA A 465 4.24 23.06 -20.82
N LEU A 466 4.68 24.31 -20.71
CA LEU A 466 5.72 24.88 -21.56
C LEU A 466 7.01 24.07 -21.48
N ALA A 467 7.46 23.70 -20.28
CA ALA A 467 8.64 22.87 -20.09
C ALA A 467 8.51 21.51 -20.79
N PHE A 468 7.36 20.83 -20.63
CA PHE A 468 7.06 19.59 -21.34
C PHE A 468 7.11 19.77 -22.87
N THR A 469 6.45 20.80 -23.39
CA THR A 469 6.41 21.08 -24.82
C THR A 469 7.80 21.39 -25.38
N LEU A 470 8.61 22.18 -24.68
CA LEU A 470 9.99 22.47 -25.08
C LEU A 470 10.88 21.23 -25.04
N LEU A 471 10.73 20.36 -24.04
CA LEU A 471 11.45 19.08 -24.00
C LEU A 471 11.05 18.18 -25.18
N LEU A 472 9.77 18.13 -25.53
CA LEU A 472 9.30 17.35 -26.67
C LEU A 472 9.81 17.90 -28.01
N LEU A 473 9.70 19.23 -28.22
CA LEU A 473 10.13 19.90 -29.46
C LEU A 473 11.65 19.88 -29.66
N SER A 474 12.42 19.91 -28.56
CA SER A 474 13.89 19.79 -28.63
C SER A 474 14.38 18.36 -28.90
N GLY A 475 13.50 17.35 -28.85
CA GLY A 475 13.87 15.95 -28.96
C GLY A 475 14.63 15.39 -27.74
N ILE A 476 14.79 16.18 -26.67
CA ILE A 476 15.46 15.80 -25.41
C ILE A 476 14.52 14.97 -24.52
N TYR A 477 13.20 15.09 -24.73
CA TYR A 477 12.22 14.33 -23.96
C TYR A 477 12.55 12.84 -24.01
N PRO A 478 12.65 12.16 -22.85
CA PRO A 478 13.06 10.76 -22.81
C PRO A 478 12.23 9.92 -23.77
N ALA A 479 12.91 9.35 -24.77
CA ALA A 479 12.27 8.49 -25.74
C ALA A 479 11.63 7.31 -25.02
N GLU A 480 10.49 6.84 -25.55
CA GLU A 480 9.78 5.71 -25.00
C GLU A 480 10.57 4.41 -25.23
N MET A 481 11.49 4.12 -24.31
CA MET A 481 12.32 2.93 -24.41
C MET A 481 11.59 1.73 -23.82
N ARG A 482 11.75 0.57 -24.46
CA ARG A 482 11.36 -0.72 -23.89
C ARG A 482 12.40 -1.13 -22.85
N ALA A 483 12.49 -0.38 -21.76
CA ALA A 483 13.39 -0.63 -20.64
C ALA A 483 12.59 -0.96 -19.37
N THR A 484 13.15 -1.81 -18.52
CA THR A 484 12.66 -2.01 -17.15
C THR A 484 13.40 -1.04 -16.24
N ASN A 485 12.64 -0.18 -15.55
CA ASN A 485 13.22 0.76 -14.63
C ASN A 485 13.58 0.05 -13.32
N LEU A 486 14.87 -0.03 -13.01
CA LEU A 486 15.37 -0.57 -11.75
C LEU A 486 15.65 0.61 -10.82
N ASP A 487 14.68 0.92 -9.97
CA ASP A 487 14.81 1.91 -8.91
C ASP A 487 15.74 1.36 -7.79
N PHE A 488 15.53 1.75 -6.54
CA PHE A 488 16.23 1.20 -5.38
C PHE A 488 16.10 -0.33 -5.22
N ASP A 489 15.23 -0.99 -5.99
CA ASP A 489 15.14 -2.45 -6.09
C ASP A 489 16.50 -3.10 -6.43
N TRP A 490 17.38 -2.41 -7.16
CA TRP A 490 18.75 -2.89 -7.39
C TRP A 490 19.53 -3.10 -6.08
N PHE A 491 19.35 -2.21 -5.10
CA PHE A 491 20.00 -2.32 -3.79
C PHE A 491 19.52 -3.56 -3.05
N TYR A 492 18.21 -3.80 -3.01
CA TYR A 492 17.62 -4.99 -2.39
C TYR A 492 18.09 -6.28 -3.08
N ARG A 493 18.07 -6.32 -4.41
CA ARG A 493 18.52 -7.49 -5.17
C ARG A 493 19.99 -7.79 -4.91
N LYS A 494 20.84 -6.77 -4.87
CA LYS A 494 22.28 -6.93 -4.62
C LYS A 494 22.53 -7.33 -3.16
N ALA A 495 21.89 -6.67 -2.21
CA ALA A 495 21.99 -7.01 -0.79
C ALA A 495 21.48 -8.43 -0.51
N ALA A 496 20.32 -8.81 -1.06
CA ALA A 496 19.77 -10.15 -0.95
C ALA A 496 20.69 -11.19 -1.60
N SER A 497 21.27 -10.92 -2.77
CA SER A 497 22.24 -11.83 -3.40
C SER A 497 23.48 -12.02 -2.51
N TRP A 498 23.97 -10.95 -1.89
CA TRP A 498 25.10 -11.02 -0.97
C TRP A 498 24.75 -11.78 0.32
N LEU A 499 23.56 -11.55 0.89
CA LEU A 499 23.06 -12.27 2.06
C LEU A 499 22.82 -13.75 1.78
N ILE A 500 22.27 -14.11 0.62
CA ILE A 500 22.09 -15.51 0.21
C ILE A 500 23.45 -16.19 0.06
N VAL A 501 24.43 -15.52 -0.54
CA VAL A 501 25.80 -16.04 -0.65
C VAL A 501 26.43 -16.18 0.74
N ALA A 502 26.31 -15.18 1.61
CA ALA A 502 26.83 -15.22 2.97
C ALA A 502 26.18 -16.33 3.80
N ALA A 503 24.85 -16.47 3.74
CA ALA A 503 24.10 -17.55 4.37
C ALA A 503 24.52 -18.91 3.81
N GLY A 504 24.71 -19.03 2.49
CA GLY A 504 25.22 -20.25 1.84
C GLY A 504 26.62 -20.63 2.33
N VAL A 505 27.51 -19.65 2.52
CA VAL A 505 28.86 -19.85 3.09
C VAL A 505 28.77 -20.30 4.55
N ILE A 506 27.90 -19.69 5.36
CA ILE A 506 27.69 -20.08 6.76
C ILE A 506 27.14 -21.52 6.83
N VAL A 507 26.10 -21.84 6.05
CA VAL A 507 25.53 -23.19 5.98
C VAL A 507 26.59 -24.20 5.53
N ALA A 508 27.37 -23.91 4.49
CA ALA A 508 28.45 -24.79 4.04
C ALA A 508 29.58 -24.95 5.07
N ALA A 509 29.90 -23.91 5.83
CA ALA A 509 30.87 -23.99 6.93
C ALA A 509 30.34 -24.85 8.08
N THR A 510 29.07 -24.66 8.47
CA THR A 510 28.43 -25.46 9.52
C THR A 510 28.27 -26.93 9.12
N SER A 511 27.91 -27.23 7.88
CA SER A 511 27.79 -28.62 7.40
C SER A 511 29.15 -29.31 7.37
N LYS A 512 30.21 -28.62 6.95
CA LYS A 512 31.58 -29.15 6.95
C LYS A 512 32.13 -29.38 8.37
N LEU A 513 31.80 -28.50 9.31
CA LEU A 513 32.08 -28.66 10.73
C LEU A 513 31.36 -29.89 11.32
N LEU A 514 30.07 -30.07 11.00
CA LEU A 514 29.29 -31.23 11.41
C LEU A 514 29.85 -32.54 10.82
N GLU A 515 30.27 -32.54 9.55
CA GLU A 515 30.94 -33.69 8.94
C GLU A 515 32.27 -34.04 9.62
N LEU A 516 33.09 -33.03 9.94
CA LEU A 516 34.36 -33.22 10.64
C LEU A 516 34.14 -33.76 12.06
N ALA A 517 33.18 -33.19 12.79
CA ALA A 517 32.79 -33.67 14.11
C ALA A 517 32.27 -35.12 14.04
N GLY A 518 31.45 -35.45 13.04
CA GLY A 518 30.98 -36.81 12.79
C GLY A 518 32.12 -37.79 12.50
N LYS A 519 33.09 -37.42 11.65
CA LYS A 519 34.29 -38.23 11.37
C LYS A 519 35.14 -38.41 12.63
N MET A 520 35.29 -37.37 13.44
CA MET A 520 35.99 -37.45 14.73
C MET A 520 35.28 -38.42 15.69
N LEU A 521 33.97 -38.29 15.86
CA LEU A 521 33.17 -39.16 16.73
C LEU A 521 33.23 -40.62 16.28
N VAL A 522 33.16 -40.89 14.98
CA VAL A 522 33.36 -42.24 14.41
C VAL A 522 34.77 -42.75 14.68
N SER A 523 35.80 -41.92 14.55
CA SER A 523 37.19 -42.30 14.85
C SER A 523 37.41 -42.60 16.33
N VAL A 524 36.76 -41.82 17.22
CA VAL A 524 36.80 -42.02 18.68
C VAL A 524 36.04 -43.29 19.04
N TYR A 525 34.86 -43.52 18.46
CA TYR A 525 34.10 -44.74 18.62
C TYR A 525 34.90 -45.98 18.18
N HIS A 526 35.58 -45.93 17.04
CA HIS A 526 36.43 -47.04 16.60
C HIS A 526 37.60 -47.30 17.56
N ARG A 527 38.28 -46.25 18.08
CA ARG A 527 39.34 -46.42 19.10
C ARG A 527 38.81 -46.97 20.42
N LEU A 528 37.65 -46.49 20.87
CA LEU A 528 36.98 -46.94 22.08
C LEU A 528 36.47 -48.39 21.95
N ARG A 529 36.06 -48.81 20.76
CA ARG A 529 35.66 -50.20 20.48
C ARG A 529 36.84 -51.17 20.44
N THR A 530 38.05 -50.71 20.11
CA THR A 530 39.27 -51.53 20.13
C THR A 530 39.97 -51.58 21.50
N LEU A 531 39.58 -50.71 22.44
CA LEU A 531 40.14 -50.65 23.80
C LEU A 531 39.86 -51.91 24.66
N PRO A 532 38.70 -52.58 24.57
CA PRO A 532 38.45 -53.85 25.27
C PRO A 532 39.40 -54.96 24.82
N ASP A 533 39.72 -55.06 23.54
CA ASP A 533 40.63 -56.10 23.03
C ASP A 533 42.07 -55.90 23.52
N TYR A 534 42.48 -54.66 23.79
CA TYR A 534 43.81 -54.35 24.34
C TYR A 534 43.92 -54.62 25.86
N LEU A 535 42.82 -54.43 26.60
CA LEU A 535 42.75 -54.66 28.06
C LEU A 535 42.52 -56.13 28.43
N VAL A 536 41.84 -56.90 27.57
CA VAL A 536 41.62 -58.34 27.77
C VAL A 536 42.92 -59.14 27.62
N TYR A 537 43.85 -58.71 26.77
CA TYR A 537 45.16 -59.37 26.61
C TYR A 537 46.11 -59.19 27.80
N THR A 538 45.88 -58.21 28.68
CA THR A 538 46.83 -57.85 29.75
C THR A 538 46.42 -58.30 31.15
N THR A 539 45.15 -58.68 31.39
CA THR A 539 44.65 -58.91 32.77
C THR A 539 43.90 -60.22 33.02
N GLY A 540 43.61 -61.04 32.01
CA GLY A 540 43.16 -62.43 32.20
C GLY A 540 41.84 -62.64 32.97
N LEU A 541 41.03 -61.61 33.20
CA LEU A 541 39.77 -61.70 33.95
C LEU A 541 38.56 -61.56 33.02
N LYS A 542 37.81 -62.65 32.82
CA LYS A 542 36.47 -62.63 32.22
C LYS A 542 35.47 -62.12 33.28
N SER A 543 35.04 -60.87 33.17
CA SER A 543 33.90 -60.34 33.94
C SER A 543 32.70 -60.10 33.02
N THR A 544 31.51 -60.54 33.46
CA THR A 544 30.23 -60.49 32.75
C THR A 544 29.40 -59.24 33.08
N VAL A 545 30.07 -58.13 33.44
CA VAL A 545 29.40 -56.85 33.73
C VAL A 545 29.74 -55.87 32.62
N ARG A 546 28.74 -55.35 31.92
CA ARG A 546 28.95 -54.32 30.88
C ARG A 546 29.72 -53.13 31.49
N PRO A 547 30.83 -52.70 30.89
CA PRO A 547 31.68 -51.69 31.51
C PRO A 547 30.95 -50.33 31.53
N ILE A 548 31.05 -49.65 32.66
CA ILE A 548 30.60 -48.28 32.95
C ILE A 548 30.97 -47.28 31.83
N GLY A 549 31.99 -47.58 31.02
CA GLY A 549 32.43 -46.79 29.87
C GLY A 549 31.43 -46.71 28.70
N GLU A 550 30.62 -47.74 28.43
CA GLU A 550 29.63 -47.68 27.33
C GLU A 550 28.47 -46.73 27.69
N SER A 551 28.03 -46.75 28.95
CA SER A 551 27.01 -45.86 29.49
C SER A 551 27.48 -44.41 29.54
N LEU A 552 28.74 -44.17 29.90
CA LEU A 552 29.37 -42.84 29.92
C LEU A 552 29.61 -42.29 28.50
N ALA A 553 29.98 -43.14 27.54
CA ALA A 553 30.13 -42.74 26.14
C ALA A 553 28.77 -42.36 25.51
N LEU A 554 27.71 -43.13 25.79
CA LEU A 554 26.34 -42.78 25.38
C LEU A 554 25.84 -41.50 26.06
N ALA A 555 26.13 -41.30 27.35
CA ALA A 555 25.77 -40.06 28.05
C ALA A 555 26.53 -38.83 27.53
N LEU A 556 27.82 -38.97 27.20
CA LEU A 556 28.62 -37.90 26.57
C LEU A 556 28.16 -37.59 25.14
N LEU A 557 27.79 -38.61 24.35
CA LEU A 557 27.18 -38.44 23.02
C LEU A 557 25.80 -37.76 23.10
N PHE A 558 25.00 -38.11 24.11
CA PHE A 558 23.68 -37.49 24.33
C PHE A 558 23.81 -36.04 24.83
N MET A 559 24.75 -35.75 25.73
CA MET A 559 25.07 -34.39 26.20
C MET A 559 25.65 -33.52 25.09
N THR A 560 26.52 -34.05 24.23
CA THR A 560 27.01 -33.31 23.05
C THR A 560 25.91 -33.09 22.02
N ALA A 561 25.01 -34.05 21.79
CA ALA A 561 23.85 -33.84 20.93
C ALA A 561 22.89 -32.75 21.49
N LEU A 562 22.71 -32.67 22.81
CA LEU A 562 21.90 -31.63 23.47
C LEU A 562 22.51 -30.23 23.35
N ILE A 563 23.84 -30.09 23.39
CA ILE A 563 24.56 -28.82 23.21
C ILE A 563 24.44 -28.28 21.77
N PHE A 564 24.12 -29.13 20.79
CA PHE A 564 23.92 -28.72 19.39
C PHE A 564 22.45 -28.44 19.01
N ILE A 565 21.49 -28.72 19.90
CA ILE A 565 20.04 -28.50 19.66
C ILE A 565 19.51 -27.27 20.42
N MET A 566 20.23 -26.78 21.44
CA MET A 566 20.03 -25.45 22.03
C MET A 566 20.87 -24.40 21.33
#